data_AF-A0A497NCG8-F1
#
_entry.id   AF-A0A497NCG8-F1
#
_cell.length_a   1.000
_cell.length_b   1.000
_cell.length_c   1.000
_cell.angle_alpha   90.00
_cell.angle_beta   90.00
_cell.angle_gamma   90.00
#
_symmetry.space_group_name_H-M   'P 1'
#
loop_
_entity.id
_entity.type
_entity.pdbx_description
1 polymer ?
#
loop_
_entity_poly.entity_id
_entity_poly.type
_entity_poly.pdbx_seq_one_letter_code
_entity_poly.pdbx_strand_id
1 'polypeptide(L)'
;MEKVAEGVEGVKVPSFPIDELIEAVRDTNDELLQLEELKKHSEKLKMDLIRYFVDIMKGYDIEVRIPAKALQFDGDEARNLQAVFLNGSGVISYTFTDGSVKAHRLEDYNPADLMEIFNVAIPILKKTLRHKRKEYEEISNRLTKIGKYLTFVRDKLSEDRKRIIWPFRKA
;
A
#
# COMPACT_ATOMS: atom_id res chain seq x y z
N MET A 1 -9.26 -74.10 47.72
CA MET A 1 -10.18 -73.66 46.65
C MET A 1 -9.60 -72.38 46.07
N GLU A 2 -8.78 -72.53 45.03
CA GLU A 2 -8.45 -71.45 44.12
C GLU A 2 -9.72 -70.99 43.42
N LYS A 3 -9.90 -69.68 43.29
CA LYS A 3 -10.69 -69.11 42.20
C LYS A 3 -9.80 -68.15 41.42
N VAL A 4 -9.48 -68.62 40.23
CA VAL A 4 -8.78 -67.92 39.15
C VAL A 4 -9.72 -66.89 38.52
N ALA A 5 -9.14 -65.74 38.22
CA ALA A 5 -9.44 -64.68 37.26
C ALA A 5 -10.83 -64.61 36.60
N GLU A 6 -11.39 -63.40 36.58
CA GLU A 6 -12.05 -62.86 35.39
C GLU A 6 -11.30 -61.59 34.97
N GLY A 7 -10.52 -61.73 33.90
CA GLY A 7 -9.89 -60.63 33.21
C GLY A 7 -10.94 -59.82 32.47
N VAL A 8 -10.90 -58.50 32.65
CA VAL A 8 -11.70 -57.57 31.85
C VAL A 8 -11.13 -57.59 30.44
N GLU A 9 -12.01 -57.95 29.50
CA GLU A 9 -11.75 -58.11 28.08
C GLU A 9 -11.06 -56.89 27.47
N GLY A 10 -10.16 -57.20 26.54
CA GLY A 10 -9.28 -56.25 25.90
C GLY A 10 -10.04 -55.10 25.25
N VAL A 11 -9.84 -53.90 25.82
CA VAL A 11 -9.91 -52.66 25.07
C VAL A 11 -8.85 -52.79 23.97
N LYS A 12 -9.28 -53.06 22.73
CA LYS A 12 -8.43 -52.87 21.56
C LYS A 12 -8.18 -51.37 21.45
N VAL A 13 -7.13 -50.91 22.12
CA VAL A 13 -6.46 -49.66 21.76
C VAL A 13 -6.01 -49.89 20.31
N PRO A 14 -6.50 -49.12 19.33
CA PRO A 14 -5.94 -49.22 17.99
C PRO A 14 -4.44 -48.95 18.13
N SER A 15 -3.61 -49.97 17.93
CA SER A 15 -2.17 -49.75 17.88
C SER A 15 -1.92 -48.99 16.58
N PHE A 16 -1.93 -47.66 16.66
CA PHE A 16 -1.19 -46.88 15.69
C PHE A 16 0.25 -47.41 15.78
N PRO A 17 0.81 -47.96 14.68
CA PRO A 17 2.21 -48.31 14.67
C PRO A 17 2.98 -47.07 15.13
N ILE A 18 3.77 -47.22 16.19
CA ILE A 18 4.52 -46.10 16.78
C ILE A 18 5.35 -45.39 15.69
N ASP A 19 5.78 -46.14 14.69
CA ASP A 19 6.50 -45.66 13.51
C ASP A 19 5.67 -44.70 12.63
N GLU A 20 4.38 -44.99 12.37
CA GLU A 20 3.50 -44.09 11.59
C GLU A 20 3.24 -42.78 12.36
N LEU A 21 3.11 -42.84 13.68
CA LEU A 21 2.99 -41.65 14.51
C LEU A 21 4.28 -40.82 14.48
N ILE A 22 5.44 -41.46 14.55
CA ILE A 22 6.75 -40.80 14.48
C ILE A 22 6.94 -40.13 13.12
N GLU A 23 6.58 -40.79 12.01
CA GLU A 23 6.62 -40.20 10.68
C GLU A 23 5.67 -39.02 10.56
N ALA A 24 4.41 -39.14 10.99
CA ALA A 24 3.45 -38.04 10.95
C ALA A 24 3.93 -36.81 11.76
N VAL A 25 4.58 -37.02 12.91
CA VAL A 25 5.16 -35.92 13.71
C VAL A 25 6.34 -35.26 12.99
N ARG A 26 7.19 -36.04 12.30
CA ARG A 26 8.30 -35.50 11.49
C ARG A 26 7.78 -34.67 10.33
N ASP A 27 6.84 -35.21 9.56
CA ASP A 27 6.23 -34.51 8.42
C ASP A 27 5.53 -33.23 8.88
N THR A 28 4.80 -33.28 9.99
CA THR A 28 4.15 -32.09 10.57
C THR A 28 5.18 -31.03 10.98
N ASN A 29 6.33 -31.44 11.51
CA ASN A 29 7.39 -30.52 11.90
C ASN A 29 8.06 -29.87 10.68
N ASP A 30 8.28 -30.64 9.61
CA ASP A 30 8.83 -30.11 8.37
C ASP A 30 7.87 -29.11 7.70
N GLU A 31 6.56 -29.42 7.67
CA GLU A 31 5.51 -28.50 7.21
C GLU A 31 5.45 -27.22 8.05
N LEU A 32 5.59 -27.34 9.37
CA LEU A 32 5.61 -26.18 10.27
C LEU A 32 6.82 -25.27 10.01
N LEU A 33 8.00 -25.84 9.77
CA LEU A 33 9.19 -25.07 9.41
C LEU A 33 8.98 -24.31 8.09
N GLN A 34 8.46 -24.97 7.06
CA GLN A 34 8.16 -24.33 5.77
C GLN A 34 7.13 -23.19 5.93
N LEU A 35 6.09 -23.42 6.74
CA LEU A 35 5.07 -22.41 7.02
C LEU A 35 5.66 -21.19 7.73
N GLU A 36 6.54 -21.39 8.71
CA GLU A 36 7.20 -20.29 9.42
C GLU A 36 8.10 -19.46 8.50
N GLU A 37 8.84 -20.10 7.59
CA GLU A 37 9.66 -19.44 6.58
C GLU A 37 8.79 -18.60 5.64
N LEU A 38 7.70 -19.17 5.13
CA LEU A 38 6.75 -18.46 4.27
C LEU A 38 6.10 -17.29 5.00
N LYS A 39 5.74 -17.45 6.27
CA LYS A 39 5.18 -16.37 7.10
C LYS A 39 6.17 -15.21 7.22
N LYS A 40 7.43 -15.48 7.56
CA LYS A 40 8.49 -14.45 7.64
C LYS A 40 8.70 -13.76 6.29
N HIS A 41 8.71 -14.52 5.20
CA HIS A 41 8.89 -13.97 3.86
C HIS A 41 7.72 -13.06 3.46
N SER A 42 6.48 -13.50 3.72
CA SER A 42 5.27 -12.73 3.42
C SER A 42 5.24 -11.39 4.16
N GLU A 43 5.64 -11.37 5.44
CA GLU A 43 5.72 -10.13 6.22
C GLU A 43 6.79 -9.19 5.70
N LYS A 44 7.93 -9.72 5.25
CA LYS A 44 8.96 -8.89 4.62
C LYS A 44 8.43 -8.23 3.35
N LEU A 45 7.76 -9.00 2.48
CA LEU A 45 7.15 -8.47 1.25
C LEU A 45 6.06 -7.45 1.55
N LYS A 46 5.26 -7.68 2.60
CA LYS A 46 4.27 -6.72 3.11
C LYS A 46 4.91 -5.37 3.39
N MET A 47 5.99 -5.35 4.19
CA MET A 47 6.68 -4.13 4.58
C MET A 47 7.34 -3.42 3.39
N ASP A 48 7.95 -4.16 2.48
CA ASP A 48 8.56 -3.59 1.26
C ASP A 48 7.50 -2.93 0.37
N LEU A 49 6.32 -3.56 0.24
CA LEU A 49 5.20 -3.02 -0.54
C LEU A 49 4.58 -1.78 0.12
N ILE A 50 4.39 -1.80 1.44
CA ILE A 50 3.94 -0.62 2.21
C ILE A 50 4.88 0.54 1.97
N ARG A 51 6.20 0.33 2.13
CA ARG A 51 7.21 1.38 1.94
C ARG A 51 7.13 1.95 0.53
N TYR A 52 7.09 1.10 -0.49
CA TYR A 52 6.97 1.54 -1.88
C TYR A 52 5.74 2.44 -2.10
N PHE A 53 4.59 2.04 -1.58
CA PHE A 53 3.34 2.80 -1.76
C PHE A 53 3.37 4.13 -1.00
N VAL A 54 3.83 4.11 0.25
CA VAL A 54 3.93 5.28 1.12
C VAL A 54 4.92 6.31 0.57
N ASP A 55 6.07 5.87 0.05
CA ASP A 55 7.08 6.75 -0.54
C ASP A 55 6.53 7.50 -1.75
N ILE A 56 5.75 6.83 -2.61
CA ILE A 56 5.08 7.49 -3.74
C ILE A 56 4.07 8.52 -3.22
N MET A 57 3.19 8.14 -2.30
CA MET A 57 2.17 9.06 -1.80
C MET A 57 2.77 10.28 -1.12
N LYS A 58 3.80 10.08 -0.29
CA LYS A 58 4.52 11.16 0.40
C LYS A 58 5.28 12.05 -0.58
N GLY A 59 6.02 11.46 -1.52
CA GLY A 59 6.86 12.19 -2.46
C GLY A 59 6.08 13.12 -3.40
N TYR A 60 4.81 12.79 -3.67
CA TYR A 60 3.95 13.57 -4.55
C TYR A 60 2.78 14.25 -3.84
N ASP A 61 2.74 14.24 -2.50
CA ASP A 61 1.63 14.76 -1.69
C ASP A 61 0.26 14.28 -2.20
N ILE A 62 0.09 12.96 -2.20
CA ILE A 62 -1.11 12.26 -2.65
C ILE A 62 -1.78 11.61 -1.45
N GLU A 63 -3.09 11.83 -1.38
CA GLU A 63 -4.00 11.07 -0.53
C GLU A 63 -4.93 10.24 -1.41
N VAL A 64 -5.06 8.94 -1.11
CA VAL A 64 -5.91 8.01 -1.84
C VAL A 64 -7.22 7.83 -1.08
N ARG A 65 -8.31 8.28 -1.69
CA ARG A 65 -9.66 8.02 -1.17
C ARG A 65 -10.23 6.74 -1.77
N ILE A 66 -10.44 5.74 -0.92
CA ILE A 66 -11.04 4.47 -1.26
C ILE A 66 -12.55 4.54 -0.98
N PRO A 67 -13.41 4.23 -1.97
CA PRO A 67 -14.86 4.16 -1.75
C PRO A 67 -15.20 3.03 -0.77
N ALA A 68 -16.06 3.29 0.21
CA ALA A 68 -16.48 2.30 1.21
C ALA A 68 -17.04 1.01 0.58
N LYS A 69 -17.75 1.13 -0.55
CA LYS A 69 -18.33 -0.01 -1.31
C LYS A 69 -17.30 -0.95 -1.94
N ALA A 70 -16.03 -0.53 -2.02
CA ALA A 70 -14.99 -1.31 -2.68
C ALA A 70 -14.26 -2.26 -1.71
N LEU A 71 -14.46 -2.11 -0.41
CA LEU A 71 -13.91 -2.98 0.63
C LEU A 71 -15.05 -3.86 1.16
N GLN A 72 -14.83 -5.17 1.18
CA GLN A 72 -15.79 -6.12 1.72
C GLN A 72 -15.59 -6.22 3.23
N PHE A 73 -16.23 -5.33 3.98
CA PHE A 73 -16.30 -5.48 5.43
C PHE A 73 -17.48 -6.39 5.78
N ASP A 74 -17.20 -7.51 6.45
CA ASP A 74 -18.25 -8.34 7.04
C ASP A 74 -18.76 -7.70 8.34
N GLY A 75 -20.08 -7.49 8.45
CA GLY A 75 -20.75 -7.01 9.68
C GLY A 75 -21.37 -5.60 9.61
N ASP A 76 -21.98 -5.17 10.73
CA ASP A 76 -22.71 -3.89 10.84
C ASP A 76 -21.84 -2.64 10.61
N GLU A 77 -20.51 -2.74 10.79
CA GLU A 77 -19.57 -1.64 10.54
C GLU A 77 -19.51 -1.23 9.06
N ALA A 78 -19.83 -2.15 8.14
CA ALA A 78 -19.87 -1.87 6.70
C ALA A 78 -21.00 -0.91 6.30
N ARG A 79 -22.12 -0.93 7.05
CA ARG A 79 -23.31 -0.11 6.75
C ARG A 79 -23.11 1.36 7.07
N ASN A 80 -22.20 1.68 7.98
CA ASN A 80 -21.95 3.03 8.47
C ASN A 80 -20.66 3.64 7.91
N LEU A 81 -19.90 2.93 7.09
CA LEU A 81 -18.65 3.44 6.53
C LEU A 81 -18.93 4.41 5.35
N GLN A 82 -18.50 5.66 5.46
CA GLN A 82 -18.64 6.66 4.39
C GLN A 82 -17.46 6.67 3.42
N ALA A 83 -16.25 6.66 3.97
CA ALA A 83 -15.04 6.81 3.20
C ALA A 83 -13.85 6.21 3.92
N VAL A 84 -12.89 5.77 3.12
CA VAL A 84 -11.59 5.30 3.58
C VAL A 84 -10.52 6.15 2.93
N PHE A 85 -9.56 6.60 3.73
CA PHE A 85 -8.48 7.48 3.30
C PHE A 85 -7.15 6.82 3.61
N LEU A 86 -6.26 6.84 2.62
CA LEU A 86 -4.89 6.40 2.79
C LEU A 86 -3.95 7.55 2.47
N ASN A 87 -3.07 7.88 3.40
CA ASN A 87 -2.15 9.00 3.27
C ASN A 87 -0.68 8.56 3.18
N GLY A 88 0.19 9.51 2.83
CA GLY A 88 1.64 9.32 2.74
C GLY A 88 2.37 9.05 4.08
N SER A 89 1.66 8.83 5.19
CA SER A 89 2.25 8.38 6.46
C SER A 89 2.06 6.88 6.71
N GLY A 90 1.40 6.16 5.80
CA GLY A 90 1.09 4.74 5.97
C GLY A 90 -0.06 4.48 6.94
N VAL A 91 -0.91 5.49 7.16
CA VAL A 91 -2.13 5.39 7.98
C VAL A 91 -3.33 5.27 7.06
N ILE A 92 -4.19 4.30 7.38
CA ILE A 92 -5.53 4.17 6.81
C ILE A 92 -6.56 4.70 7.82
N SER A 93 -7.43 5.58 7.37
CA SER A 93 -8.47 6.21 8.19
C SER A 93 -9.85 5.86 7.64
N TYR A 94 -10.74 5.41 8.52
CA TYR A 94 -12.11 5.03 8.26
C TYR A 94 -13.03 6.09 8.84
N THR A 95 -13.81 6.75 7.99
CA THR A 95 -14.80 7.76 8.42
C THR A 95 -16.18 7.15 8.37
N PHE A 96 -16.89 7.21 9.50
CA PHE A 96 -18.23 6.65 9.65
C PHE A 96 -19.32 7.73 9.60
N THR A 97 -20.56 7.30 9.41
CA THR A 97 -21.75 8.17 9.28
C THR A 97 -22.07 8.95 10.55
N ASP A 98 -21.67 8.45 11.70
CA ASP A 98 -21.79 9.12 13.01
C ASP A 98 -20.71 10.18 13.25
N GLY A 99 -19.80 10.39 12.29
CA GLY A 99 -18.67 11.31 12.38
C GLY A 99 -17.46 10.76 13.11
N SER A 100 -17.51 9.50 13.58
CA SER A 100 -16.34 8.85 14.17
C SER A 100 -15.28 8.54 13.12
N VAL A 101 -14.02 8.56 13.55
CA VAL A 101 -12.86 8.20 12.72
C VAL A 101 -12.06 7.13 13.44
N LYS A 102 -11.90 5.97 12.81
CA LYS A 102 -10.95 4.94 13.24
C LYS A 102 -9.72 4.99 12.33
N ALA A 103 -8.53 4.90 12.90
CA ALA A 103 -7.30 4.94 12.12
C ALA A 103 -6.36 3.81 12.55
N HIS A 104 -5.73 3.17 11.56
CA HIS A 104 -4.83 2.05 11.74
C HIS A 104 -3.57 2.25 10.89
N ARG A 105 -2.43 1.70 11.32
CA ARG A 105 -1.24 1.69 10.47
C ARG A 105 -1.36 0.51 9.51
N LEU A 106 -0.90 0.69 8.28
CA LEU A 106 -0.86 -0.42 7.30
C LEU A 106 0.00 -1.60 7.79
N GLU A 107 1.01 -1.32 8.61
CA GLU A 107 1.90 -2.31 9.21
C GLU A 107 1.17 -3.29 10.14
N ASP A 108 0.06 -2.84 10.75
CA ASP A 108 -0.74 -3.61 11.70
C ASP A 108 -1.63 -4.65 11.00
N TYR A 109 -1.84 -4.52 9.68
CA TYR A 109 -2.65 -5.46 8.91
C TYR A 109 -1.87 -6.74 8.64
N ASN A 110 -2.60 -7.86 8.60
CA ASN A 110 -2.04 -9.09 8.03
C ASN A 110 -1.83 -8.90 6.51
N PRO A 111 -0.97 -9.72 5.88
CA PRO A 111 -0.68 -9.59 4.45
C PRO A 111 -1.91 -9.74 3.54
N ALA A 112 -2.87 -10.59 3.90
CA ALA A 112 -4.05 -10.87 3.07
C ALA A 112 -5.00 -9.65 3.01
N ASP A 113 -5.38 -9.10 4.15
CA ASP A 113 -6.24 -7.92 4.26
C ASP A 113 -5.60 -6.70 3.58
N LEU A 114 -4.28 -6.56 3.75
CA LEU A 114 -3.53 -5.48 3.10
C LEU A 114 -3.57 -5.59 1.57
N MET A 115 -3.50 -6.80 1.02
CA MET A 115 -3.61 -7.03 -0.41
C MET A 115 -4.98 -6.63 -0.95
N GLU A 116 -6.07 -6.86 -0.21
CA GLU A 116 -7.40 -6.39 -0.60
C GLU A 116 -7.47 -4.87 -0.67
N ILE A 117 -6.92 -4.18 0.33
CA ILE A 117 -6.83 -2.72 0.36
C ILE A 117 -6.03 -2.23 -0.86
N PHE A 118 -4.87 -2.82 -1.13
CA PHE A 118 -4.00 -2.41 -2.23
C PHE A 118 -4.57 -2.72 -3.62
N ASN A 119 -5.32 -3.81 -3.78
CA ASN A 119 -6.02 -4.13 -5.03
C ASN A 119 -6.98 -3.00 -5.45
N VAL A 120 -7.54 -2.27 -4.49
CA VAL A 120 -8.38 -1.09 -4.75
C VAL A 120 -7.57 0.20 -4.81
N ALA A 121 -6.63 0.39 -3.88
CA ALA A 121 -5.87 1.63 -3.75
C ALA A 121 -4.91 1.88 -4.93
N ILE A 122 -4.23 0.85 -5.43
CA ILE A 122 -3.23 0.98 -6.51
C ILE A 122 -3.85 1.53 -7.81
N PRO A 123 -4.99 1.02 -8.31
CA PRO A 123 -5.67 1.62 -9.45
C PRO A 123 -6.04 3.09 -9.27
N ILE A 124 -6.47 3.48 -8.06
CA ILE A 124 -6.83 4.87 -7.73
C ILE A 124 -5.57 5.74 -7.71
N LEU A 125 -4.49 5.27 -7.10
CA LEU A 125 -3.19 5.97 -7.09
C LEU A 125 -2.69 6.19 -8.52
N LYS A 126 -2.75 5.17 -9.38
CA LYS A 126 -2.35 5.27 -10.80
C LYS A 126 -3.15 6.34 -11.54
N LYS A 127 -4.47 6.41 -11.33
CA LYS A 127 -5.33 7.44 -11.92
C LYS A 127 -4.95 8.84 -11.40
N THR A 128 -4.70 8.96 -10.11
CA THR A 128 -4.31 10.21 -9.45
C THR A 128 -2.96 10.72 -9.97
N LEU A 129 -1.96 9.85 -10.07
CA LEU A 129 -0.65 10.17 -10.66
C LEU A 129 -0.77 10.64 -12.11
N ARG A 130 -1.63 10.02 -12.91
CA ARG A 130 -1.90 10.47 -14.29
C ARG A 130 -2.52 11.86 -14.33
N HIS A 131 -3.37 12.20 -13.38
CA HIS A 131 -3.95 13.53 -13.28
C HIS A 131 -2.87 14.56 -12.91
N LYS A 132 -2.12 14.33 -11.84
CA LYS A 132 -0.99 15.18 -11.44
C LYS A 132 0.03 15.38 -12.57
N ARG A 133 0.36 14.33 -13.33
CA ARG A 133 1.25 14.46 -14.50
C ARG A 133 0.73 15.48 -15.51
N LYS A 134 -0.58 15.45 -15.84
CA LYS A 134 -1.19 16.42 -16.77
C LYS A 134 -1.17 17.84 -16.21
N GLU A 135 -1.38 18.01 -14.90
CA GLU A 135 -1.25 19.32 -14.25
C GLU A 135 0.17 19.88 -14.39
N TYR A 136 1.19 19.06 -14.11
CA TYR A 136 2.59 19.45 -14.29
C TYR A 136 2.94 19.75 -15.75
N GLU A 137 2.43 18.97 -16.70
CA GLU A 137 2.58 19.24 -18.14
C GLU A 137 1.99 20.62 -18.50
N GLU A 138 0.80 20.95 -17.98
CA GLU A 138 0.16 22.24 -18.23
C GLU A 138 0.93 23.41 -17.59
N ILE A 139 1.36 23.27 -16.33
CA ILE A 139 2.16 24.26 -15.63
C ILE A 139 3.48 24.49 -16.39
N SER A 140 4.18 23.42 -16.78
CA SER A 140 5.43 23.49 -17.54
C SER A 140 5.25 24.24 -18.87
N ASN A 141 4.17 23.95 -19.60
CA ASN A 141 3.84 24.63 -20.84
C ASN A 141 3.59 26.13 -20.62
N ARG A 142 2.84 26.50 -19.56
CA ARG A 142 2.58 27.90 -19.21
C ARG A 142 3.88 28.64 -18.83
N LEU A 143 4.71 28.04 -17.98
CA LEU A 143 6.00 28.62 -17.57
C LEU A 143 6.95 28.78 -18.75
N THR A 144 7.00 27.80 -19.66
CA THR A 144 7.82 27.90 -20.88
C THR A 144 7.39 29.07 -21.76
N LYS A 145 6.09 29.30 -21.92
CA LYS A 145 5.57 30.46 -22.67
C LYS A 145 5.98 31.79 -22.01
N ILE A 146 5.86 31.89 -20.69
CA ILE A 146 6.29 33.07 -19.93
C ILE A 146 7.80 33.29 -20.11
N GLY A 147 8.62 32.24 -19.98
CA GLY A 147 10.07 32.32 -20.16
C GLY A 147 10.47 32.81 -21.56
N LYS A 148 9.80 32.33 -22.62
CA LYS A 148 10.00 32.82 -24.00
C LYS A 148 9.65 34.30 -24.14
N TYR A 149 8.54 34.73 -23.54
CA TYR A 149 8.13 36.14 -23.58
C TYR A 149 9.13 37.04 -22.85
N LEU A 150 9.56 36.67 -21.64
CA LEU A 150 10.57 37.41 -20.87
C LEU A 150 11.90 37.52 -21.63
N THR A 151 12.32 36.43 -22.30
CA THR A 151 13.51 36.42 -23.16
C THR A 151 13.36 37.40 -24.31
N PHE A 152 12.23 37.36 -25.02
CA PHE A 152 11.93 38.30 -26.11
C PHE A 152 11.95 39.76 -25.64
N VAL A 153 11.32 40.09 -24.51
CA VAL A 153 11.31 41.45 -23.94
C VAL A 153 12.72 41.91 -23.60
N ARG A 154 13.52 41.06 -22.94
CA ARG A 154 14.92 41.35 -22.61
C ARG A 154 15.74 41.63 -23.87
N ASP A 155 15.59 40.80 -24.89
CA ASP A 155 16.35 40.90 -26.12
C ASP A 155 15.95 42.18 -26.88
N LYS A 156 14.67 42.53 -26.93
CA LYS A 156 14.19 43.84 -27.44
C LYS A 156 14.77 45.03 -26.67
N LEU A 157 14.74 45.02 -25.35
CA LEU A 157 15.30 46.09 -24.52
C LEU A 157 16.83 46.25 -24.73
N SER A 158 17.52 45.14 -24.97
CA SER A 158 18.96 45.13 -25.30
C SER A 158 19.23 45.71 -26.69
N GLU A 159 18.42 45.35 -27.70
CA GLU A 159 18.50 45.94 -29.04
C GLU A 159 18.18 47.43 -29.04
N ASP A 160 17.15 47.85 -28.32
CA ASP A 160 16.79 49.27 -28.18
C ASP A 160 17.90 50.06 -27.49
N ARG A 161 18.52 49.53 -26.42
CA ARG A 161 19.72 50.12 -25.82
C ARG A 161 20.87 50.24 -26.81
N LYS A 162 21.15 49.20 -27.60
CA LYS A 162 22.22 49.25 -28.62
C LYS A 162 21.92 50.30 -29.69
N ARG A 163 20.66 50.45 -30.13
CA ARG A 163 20.24 51.48 -31.10
C ARG A 163 20.35 52.90 -30.56
N ILE A 164 20.11 53.12 -29.26
CA ILE A 164 20.23 54.43 -28.62
C ILE A 164 21.70 54.84 -28.44
N ILE A 165 22.62 53.88 -28.22
CA ILE A 165 24.05 54.15 -27.99
C ILE A 165 24.84 54.28 -29.32
N TRP A 166 24.38 53.65 -30.40
CA TRP A 166 25.08 53.62 -31.70
C TRP A 166 25.29 54.99 -32.40
N PRO A 167 24.41 56.02 -32.29
CA PRO A 167 24.65 57.32 -32.92
C PRO A 167 25.84 58.06 -32.29
N PHE A 168 26.22 57.73 -31.05
CA PHE A 168 27.24 58.44 -30.29
C PHE A 168 28.65 57.84 -30.40
N ARG A 169 28.85 56.84 -31.28
CA ARG A 169 30.16 56.18 -31.50
C ARG A 169 30.81 56.48 -32.86
N LYS A 170 30.22 57.35 -33.67
CA LYS A 170 30.88 57.98 -34.84
C LYS A 170 30.89 59.50 -34.64
N ALA A 171 31.80 59.96 -33.79
CA ALA A 171 32.29 61.33 -33.77
C ALA A 171 33.81 61.24 -33.66
#